data_AF-A0A662UIA1-F1
#
_entry.id   AF-A0A662UIA1-F1
#
_cell.length_a   1.000
_cell.length_b   1.000
_cell.length_c   1.000
_cell.angle_alpha   90.00
_cell.angle_beta   90.00
_cell.angle_gamma   90.00
#
_symmetry.space_group_name_H-M   'P 1'
#
loop_
_entity.id
_entity.type
_entity.pdbx_description
1 polymer ?
#
loop_
_entity_poly.entity_id
_entity_poly.type
_entity_poly.pdbx_seq_one_letter_code
_entity_poly.pdbx_strand_id
1 'polypeptide(L)'
;MISQEEIRRKVSSDPRWAIRALLAIYARQEADEQATGRTVYRNGVGFNARDAEILTSIAERVLAGQLVSQKQMNVVLRAMPKYSSQLAEIAEERGA
;
A
#
# COMPACT_ATOMS: atom_id res chain seq x y z
N MET A 1 -8.16 17.58 4.83
CA MET A 1 -6.97 16.91 4.29
C MET A 1 -6.31 16.16 5.44
N ILE A 2 -6.07 14.85 5.30
CA ILE A 2 -5.42 14.05 6.35
C ILE A 2 -3.90 14.24 6.22
N SER A 3 -3.19 14.51 7.32
CA SER A 3 -1.74 14.72 7.26
C SER A 3 -0.98 13.41 7.10
N GLN A 4 0.24 13.47 6.55
CA GLN A 4 1.12 12.30 6.44
C GLN A 4 1.34 11.60 7.79
N GLU A 5 1.53 12.37 8.86
CA GLU A 5 1.73 11.83 10.21
C GLU A 5 0.45 11.14 10.72
N GLU A 6 -0.72 11.70 10.44
CA GLU A 6 -1.98 11.07 10.80
C GLU A 6 -2.21 9.76 10.03
N ILE A 7 -1.90 9.72 8.74
CA ILE A 7 -1.89 8.48 7.95
C ILE A 7 -0.95 7.47 8.60
N ARG A 8 0.30 7.87 8.89
CA ARG A 8 1.33 7.01 9.49
C ARG A 8 0.86 6.36 10.79
N ARG A 9 0.21 7.13 11.67
CA ARG A 9 -0.32 6.63 12.95
C ARG A 9 -1.52 5.70 12.76
N LYS A 10 -2.41 5.96 11.80
CA LYS A 10 -3.57 5.10 11.54
C LYS A 10 -3.16 3.77 10.93
N VAL A 11 -2.28 3.77 9.93
CA VAL A 11 -1.86 2.54 9.25
C VAL A 11 -0.96 1.65 10.10
N SER A 12 -0.39 2.15 11.20
CA SER A 12 0.39 1.34 12.16
C SER A 12 -0.45 0.68 13.24
N SER A 13 -1.68 1.15 13.48
CA SER A 13 -2.48 0.78 14.64
C SER A 13 -3.88 0.26 14.31
N ASP A 14 -4.45 0.64 13.16
CA ASP A 14 -5.77 0.20 12.73
C ASP A 14 -5.65 -0.76 11.54
N PRO A 15 -6.00 -2.06 11.71
CA PRO A 15 -5.99 -3.06 10.64
C PRO A 15 -6.76 -2.64 9.38
N ARG A 16 -7.88 -1.93 9.52
CA ARG A 16 -8.70 -1.50 8.38
C ARG A 16 -7.97 -0.45 7.57
N TRP A 17 -7.31 0.49 8.23
CA TRP A 17 -6.47 1.49 7.56
C TRP A 17 -5.26 0.84 6.91
N ALA A 18 -4.61 -0.11 7.58
CA ALA A 18 -3.46 -0.83 7.06
C ALA A 18 -3.79 -1.61 5.77
N ILE A 19 -4.94 -2.29 5.73
CA ILE A 19 -5.41 -3.00 4.53
C ILE A 19 -5.77 -2.04 3.41
N ARG A 20 -6.47 -0.94 3.71
CA ARG A 20 -6.78 0.09 2.69
C ARG A 20 -5.51 0.70 2.10
N ALA A 21 -4.52 0.96 2.95
CA ALA A 21 -3.22 1.46 2.53
C ALA A 21 -2.47 0.45 1.65
N LEU A 22 -2.46 -0.83 2.04
CA LEU A 22 -1.86 -1.91 1.26
C LEU A 22 -2.44 -1.95 -0.16
N LEU A 23 -3.78 -1.95 -0.27
CA LEU A 23 -4.47 -1.99 -1.55
C LEU A 23 -4.26 -0.71 -2.38
N ALA A 24 -4.16 0.45 -1.73
CA ALA A 24 -3.93 1.72 -2.42
C ALA A 24 -2.54 1.76 -3.08
N ILE A 25 -1.50 1.34 -2.37
CA ILE A 25 -0.13 1.27 -2.91
C ILE A 25 -0.04 0.21 -4.01
N TYR A 26 -0.64 -0.97 -3.79
CA TYR A 26 -0.67 -2.04 -4.78
C TYR A 26 -1.36 -1.59 -6.08
N ALA A 27 -2.52 -0.94 -5.98
CA ALA A 27 -3.25 -0.43 -7.15
C ALA A 27 -2.48 0.65 -7.91
N ARG A 28 -1.73 1.52 -7.21
CA ARG A 28 -0.89 2.53 -7.86
C ARG A 28 0.24 1.89 -8.67
N GLN A 29 0.86 0.85 -8.11
CA GLN A 29 1.90 0.09 -8.82
C GLN A 29 1.36 -0.58 -10.10
N GLU A 30 0.21 -1.26 -10.01
CA GLU A 30 -0.43 -1.89 -11.19
C GLU A 30 -0.79 -0.87 -12.28
N ALA A 31 -1.29 0.31 -11.89
CA ALA A 31 -1.62 1.37 -12.84
C ALA A 31 -0.37 1.90 -13.57
N ASP A 32 0.73 2.10 -12.86
CA ASP A 32 2.02 2.53 -13.45
C ASP A 32 2.59 1.46 -14.40
N GLU A 33 2.48 0.18 -14.04
CA GLU A 33 2.93 -0.94 -14.87
C GLU A 33 2.09 -1.08 -16.15
N GLN A 34 0.77 -0.87 -16.06
CA GLN A 34 -0.14 -0.90 -17.22
C GLN A 34 0.06 0.30 -18.16
N ALA A 35 0.28 1.50 -17.62
CA ALA A 35 0.47 2.72 -18.41
C ALA A 35 1.78 2.73 -19.19
N THR A 36 2.82 2.01 -18.71
CA THR A 36 4.17 2.07 -19.29
C THR A 36 4.49 0.93 -20.27
N GLY A 37 3.62 -0.10 -20.38
CA GLY A 37 3.69 -1.16 -21.41
C GLY A 37 4.95 -2.06 -21.39
N ARG A 38 5.98 -1.68 -20.62
CA ARG A 38 7.19 -2.43 -20.30
C ARG A 38 7.66 -1.97 -18.93
N THR A 39 7.73 -2.92 -18.00
CA THR A 39 8.17 -2.76 -16.62
C THR A 39 9.44 -1.93 -16.54
N VAL A 40 9.33 -0.68 -16.09
CA VAL A 40 10.49 0.09 -15.67
C VAL A 40 10.16 0.78 -14.35
N TYR A 41 10.66 0.17 -13.28
CA TYR A 41 10.80 0.67 -11.90
C TYR A 41 11.41 2.10 -11.82
N ARG A 42 10.75 3.14 -12.35
CA ARG A 42 11.42 4.44 -12.56
C ARG A 42 11.01 5.58 -11.66
N ASN A 43 9.90 5.50 -10.92
CA ASN A 43 9.44 6.65 -10.14
C ASN A 43 9.45 6.46 -8.62
N GLY A 44 9.96 5.33 -8.10
CA GLY A 44 9.99 5.09 -6.65
C GLY A 44 8.60 4.94 -6.01
N VAL A 45 7.59 4.64 -6.84
CA VAL A 45 6.19 4.40 -6.47
C VAL A 45 5.96 2.89 -6.33
N GLY A 46 5.07 2.49 -5.42
CA GLY A 46 4.78 1.07 -5.14
C GLY A 46 5.61 0.52 -3.97
N PHE A 47 5.63 -0.81 -3.85
CA PHE A 47 6.43 -1.47 -2.82
C PHE A 47 7.91 -1.45 -3.17
N ASN A 48 8.76 -1.26 -2.15
CA ASN A 48 10.19 -1.45 -2.36
C ASN A 48 10.53 -2.94 -2.53
N ALA A 49 11.66 -3.25 -3.16
CA ALA A 49 12.06 -4.63 -3.47
C ALA A 49 12.01 -5.62 -2.30
N ARG A 50 12.31 -5.18 -1.07
CA ARG A 50 12.29 -6.05 0.13
C ARG A 50 10.86 -6.43 0.53
N ASP A 51 9.93 -5.48 0.44
CA ASP A 51 8.55 -5.70 0.88
C ASP A 51 7.65 -6.18 -0.27
N ALA A 52 8.06 -5.98 -1.52
CA ALA A 52 7.25 -6.24 -2.71
C ALA A 52 6.68 -7.66 -2.73
N GLU A 53 7.53 -8.69 -2.58
CA GLU A 53 7.08 -10.09 -2.65
C GLU A 53 5.97 -10.40 -1.62
N ILE A 54 6.21 -10.06 -0.34
CA ILE A 54 5.27 -10.39 0.73
C ILE A 54 4.03 -9.51 0.71
N LEU A 55 4.16 -8.21 0.41
CA LEU A 55 3.03 -7.29 0.42
C LEU A 55 2.15 -7.45 -0.81
N THR A 56 2.72 -7.72 -1.99
CA THR A 56 1.96 -8.07 -3.19
C THR A 56 1.16 -9.35 -2.94
N SER A 57 1.80 -10.41 -2.43
CA SER A 57 1.08 -11.65 -2.12
C SER A 57 -0.08 -11.43 -1.13
N ILE A 58 0.11 -10.62 -0.08
CA ILE A 58 -0.98 -10.31 0.86
C ILE A 58 -2.07 -9.48 0.18
N ALA A 59 -1.71 -8.51 -0.66
CA ALA A 59 -2.67 -7.67 -1.38
C ALA A 59 -3.56 -8.48 -2.32
N GLU A 60 -2.97 -9.38 -3.11
CA GLU A 60 -3.69 -10.31 -4.00
C GLU A 60 -4.67 -11.19 -3.21
N ARG A 61 -4.24 -11.73 -2.07
CA ARG A 61 -5.13 -12.54 -1.21
C ARG A 61 -6.31 -11.72 -0.69
N VAL A 62 -6.09 -10.47 -0.30
CA VAL A 62 -7.16 -9.56 0.15
C VAL A 62 -8.13 -9.27 -1.00
N LEU A 63 -7.62 -8.99 -2.21
CA LEU A 63 -8.45 -8.76 -3.40
C LEU A 63 -9.27 -10.00 -3.79
N ALA A 64 -8.71 -11.19 -3.59
CA ALA A 64 -9.41 -12.47 -3.76
C ALA A 64 -10.44 -12.75 -2.65
N GLY A 65 -10.68 -11.82 -1.72
CA GLY A 65 -11.64 -11.97 -0.63
C GLY A 65 -11.20 -12.94 0.47
N GLN A 66 -9.91 -13.30 0.51
CA GLN A 66 -9.40 -14.23 1.51
C GLN A 66 -9.16 -13.55 2.85
N LEU A 67 -9.26 -14.33 3.93
CA LEU A 67 -8.92 -13.87 5.27
C LEU A 67 -7.41 -13.61 5.39
N VAL A 68 -7.08 -12.49 6.03
CA VAL A 68 -5.72 -12.12 6.41
C VAL A 68 -5.46 -12.66 7.81
N SER A 69 -4.49 -13.56 7.95
CA SER A 69 -4.11 -14.08 9.26
C SER A 69 -3.53 -12.97 10.15
N GLN A 70 -3.57 -13.16 11.48
CA GLN A 70 -2.96 -12.21 12.41
C GLN A 70 -1.47 -11.97 12.13
N LYS A 71 -0.74 -13.00 11.68
CA LYS A 71 0.68 -12.89 11.30
C LYS A 71 0.86 -11.98 10.09
N GLN A 72 0.05 -12.16 9.04
CA GLN A 72 0.07 -11.30 7.86
C GLN A 72 -0.35 -9.87 8.21
N MET A 73 -1.38 -9.70 9.05
CA MET A 73 -1.81 -8.39 9.51
C MET A 73 -0.69 -7.64 10.25
N ASN A 74 0.05 -8.34 11.12
CA ASN A 74 1.20 -7.76 11.81
C ASN A 74 2.31 -7.33 10.86
N VAL A 75 2.52 -8.04 9.74
CA VAL A 75 3.45 -7.63 8.68
C VAL A 75 2.97 -6.33 8.04
N VAL A 76 1.69 -6.25 7.66
CA VAL A 76 1.11 -5.07 7.02
C VAL A 76 1.18 -3.85 7.95
N LEU A 77 0.74 -3.98 9.21
CA LEU A 77 0.79 -2.90 10.21
C LEU A 77 2.20 -2.34 10.44
N ARG A 78 3.23 -3.19 10.37
CA ARG A 78 4.63 -2.76 10.50
C ARG A 78 5.17 -2.10 9.23
N ALA A 79 4.72 -2.53 8.06
CA ALA A 79 5.23 -2.06 6.79
C ALA A 79 4.58 -0.75 6.32
N MET A 80 3.25 -0.61 6.47
CA MET A 80 2.50 0.52 5.91
C MET A 80 2.96 1.92 6.35
N PRO A 81 3.47 2.14 7.58
CA PRO A 81 3.98 3.46 7.99
C PRO A 81 5.09 4.01 7.08
N LYS A 82 5.90 3.11 6.48
CA LYS A 82 6.96 3.46 5.52
C LYS A 82 6.42 4.14 4.28
N TYR A 83 5.20 3.79 3.86
CA TYR A 83 4.56 4.28 2.63
C TYR A 83 3.65 5.50 2.87
N SER A 84 3.69 6.10 4.06
CA SER A 84 2.84 7.25 4.43
C SER A 84 2.92 8.43 3.47
N SER A 85 4.10 8.72 2.88
CA SER A 85 4.24 9.77 1.86
C SER A 85 3.43 9.46 0.60
N GLN A 86 3.60 8.25 0.04
CA GLN A 86 2.84 7.82 -1.14
C GLN A 86 1.33 7.77 -0.87
N LEU A 87 0.92 7.39 0.34
CA LEU A 87 -0.49 7.38 0.74
C LEU A 87 -1.07 8.79 0.86
N ALA A 88 -0.28 9.78 1.28
CA ALA A 88 -0.71 11.17 1.33
C ALA A 88 -0.96 11.70 -0.09
N GLU A 89 -0.04 11.43 -1.03
CA GLU A 89 -0.21 11.76 -2.45
C GLU A 89 -1.48 11.13 -3.03
N ILE A 90 -1.69 9.82 -2.83
CA ILE A 90 -2.91 9.13 -3.29
C ILE A 90 -4.17 9.76 -2.68
N ALA A 91 -4.13 10.17 -1.41
CA ALA A 91 -5.27 10.78 -0.74
C ALA A 91 -5.57 12.20 -1.27
N GLU A 92 -4.54 12.96 -1.66
CA GLU A 92 -4.67 14.25 -2.33
C GLU A 92 -5.23 14.10 -3.75
N GLU A 93 -4.68 13.17 -4.54
CA GLU A 93 -5.12 12.87 -5.92
C GLU A 93 -6.60 12.44 -5.97
N ARG A 94 -7.09 11.69 -4.97
CA ARG A 94 -8.49 11.24 -4.88
C ARG A 94 -9.44 12.24 -4.22
N GLY A 95 -8.90 13.25 -3.54
CA GLY A 95 -9.65 14.30 -2.85
C GLY A 95 -9.89 15.54 -3.69
N ALA A 96 -9.25 15.64 -4.87
CA ALA A 96 -9.48 16.63 -5.92
C ALA A 96 -10.57 16.18 -6.90
#